data_AF-A0A351D0U7-F1
#
_entry.id   AF-A0A351D0U7-F1
#
_cell.length_a   1.000
_cell.length_b   1.000
_cell.length_c   1.000
_cell.angle_alpha   90.00
_cell.angle_beta   90.00
_cell.angle_gamma   90.00
#
_symmetry.space_group_name_H-M   'P 1'
#
loop_
_entity.id
_entity.type
_entity.pdbx_description
1 polymer ?
#
loop_
_entity_poly.entity_id
_entity_poly.type
_entity_poly.pdbx_seq_one_letter_code
_entity_poly.pdbx_strand_id
1 'polypeptide(L)'
;MGNSRFNYEIDDHGLVISLEETHAKGLFKKEKVTPVKLGGWLAAGGSSLMSAVARIEAALEDNEEGVERVDEGEGLKLAHLFIASLTDAQAASLQLPPPLPFVIRLDTTGALIADEASISIRFLGKGGKAVYPIIQGCFLKEGSSTFRMPLHIYRIVQSVEKIKHQNSLDDRLALIAEFRSSLTEISDDRYSADEQINGLKIIHGSALSIRIRDGQELAFDPILYAKDEVDISDGQISESQQLLTPRQQESFAQAFRTRSGAKRTYLADDVFVFVDPALRIATKVVRDMQDAPLDTRKQFIRSPHSFVREALIDQGEDEEFVDELVDASFLITEELSARVRDLGIWSPPIIAFKEAGSTDWKTIEFGIRVGDKKVVLNPAELDIVAQKIADGIRNDDLEVILDDKRSLPVNQATLDAVNAIRADLSGLPAITISDGEHPSNEIDNDEADEPAGHAGPSVLLVETNFDNETFVINTKARRDFDGYCPPKGLKSTPKSYQITGVAWLQECWSLGYSGALLADDMGLGKTFQTLCFLSWLKESRRALGLKKQPTLIVAPTSLLGTWQAEATIHLEAGNLGEFALL
;
A
#
# COMPACT_ATOMS: atom_id res chain seq x y z
N MET A 1 -8.62 -29.25 8.69
CA MET A 1 -9.62 -28.18 8.87
C MET A 1 -10.59 -28.30 7.72
N GLY A 2 -11.90 -28.19 7.97
CA GLY A 2 -12.89 -28.20 6.90
C GLY A 2 -12.70 -26.98 6.02
N ASN A 3 -12.99 -27.11 4.72
CA ASN A 3 -13.01 -25.97 3.81
C ASN A 3 -14.42 -25.37 3.92
N SER A 4 -14.53 -24.17 4.48
CA SER A 4 -15.80 -23.45 4.62
C SER A 4 -16.04 -22.59 3.37
N ARG A 5 -17.24 -22.63 2.80
CA ARG A 5 -17.60 -21.85 1.61
C ARG A 5 -19.01 -21.29 1.74
N PHE A 6 -19.18 -20.03 1.34
CA PHE A 6 -20.51 -19.45 1.21
C PHE A 6 -21.18 -19.95 -0.06
N ASN A 7 -22.42 -20.38 0.09
CA ASN A 7 -23.31 -20.62 -1.02
C ASN A 7 -24.44 -19.62 -0.96
N TYR A 8 -24.87 -19.18 -2.15
CA TYR A 8 -26.01 -18.31 -2.27
C TYR A 8 -26.85 -18.58 -3.51
N GLU A 9 -28.12 -18.26 -3.39
CA GLU A 9 -29.09 -18.24 -4.48
C GLU A 9 -29.73 -16.85 -4.55
N ILE A 10 -29.74 -16.25 -5.74
CA ILE A 10 -30.33 -14.93 -5.99
C ILE A 10 -31.77 -15.13 -6.47
N ASP A 11 -32.71 -14.43 -5.85
CA ASP A 11 -34.13 -14.45 -6.21
C ASP A 11 -34.66 -13.03 -6.50
N ASP A 12 -35.97 -12.88 -6.72
CA ASP A 12 -36.59 -11.58 -7.01
C ASP A 12 -36.54 -10.61 -5.82
N HIS A 13 -36.37 -11.10 -4.59
CA HIS A 13 -36.45 -10.33 -3.35
C HIS A 13 -35.07 -10.04 -2.74
N GLY A 14 -34.02 -10.74 -3.16
CA GLY A 14 -32.65 -10.52 -2.72
C GLY A 14 -31.77 -11.74 -2.96
N LEU A 15 -31.14 -12.22 -1.89
CA LEU A 15 -30.40 -13.48 -1.90
C LEU A 15 -30.67 -14.30 -0.63
N VAL A 16 -30.58 -15.62 -0.76
CA VAL A 16 -30.48 -16.53 0.38
C VAL A 16 -29.02 -17.01 0.47
N ILE A 17 -28.37 -16.78 1.60
CA ILE A 17 -26.97 -17.13 1.86
C ILE A 17 -26.85 -18.13 3.01
N SER A 18 -25.98 -19.12 2.84
CA SER A 18 -25.61 -20.08 3.87
C SER A 18 -24.11 -20.33 3.85
N LEU A 19 -23.54 -20.71 5.00
CA LEU A 19 -22.16 -21.15 5.11
C LEU A 19 -22.14 -22.67 5.22
N GLU A 20 -21.35 -23.33 4.39
CA GLU A 20 -21.20 -24.77 4.40
C GLU A 20 -19.76 -25.16 4.73
N GLU A 21 -19.59 -26.10 5.67
CA GLU A 21 -18.29 -26.68 5.97
C GLU A 21 -18.18 -28.07 5.31
N THR A 22 -17.12 -28.26 4.51
CA THR A 22 -16.84 -29.54 3.87
C THR A 22 -15.89 -30.36 4.71
N HIS A 23 -16.34 -31.52 5.18
CA HIS A 23 -15.51 -32.48 5.90
C HIS A 23 -15.05 -33.61 4.97
N ALA A 24 -13.74 -33.66 4.68
CA ALA A 24 -13.14 -34.77 3.97
C ALA A 24 -13.25 -36.07 4.81
N LYS A 25 -13.91 -37.09 4.25
CA LYS A 25 -13.82 -38.46 4.76
C LYS A 25 -12.91 -39.25 3.83
N GLY A 26 -11.98 -40.01 4.41
CA GLY A 26 -10.88 -40.68 3.69
C GLY A 26 -11.27 -41.51 2.46
N LEU A 27 -10.25 -41.85 1.65
CA LEU A 27 -10.15 -42.40 0.27
C LEU A 27 -11.36 -43.03 -0.47
N PHE A 28 -12.47 -43.39 0.17
CA PHE A 28 -13.63 -44.04 -0.45
C PHE A 28 -15.01 -43.54 0.03
N LYS A 29 -15.12 -42.38 0.69
CA LYS A 29 -16.42 -41.81 1.11
C LYS A 29 -16.68 -40.45 0.47
N LYS A 30 -17.92 -40.24 -0.01
CA LYS A 30 -18.41 -38.94 -0.48
C LYS A 30 -18.21 -37.88 0.60
N GLU A 31 -17.79 -36.69 0.18
CA GLU A 31 -17.66 -35.51 1.04
C GLU A 31 -18.97 -35.23 1.77
N LYS A 32 -18.89 -34.94 3.07
CA LYS A 32 -20.04 -34.54 3.87
C LYS A 32 -20.01 -33.04 4.00
N VAL A 33 -21.01 -32.39 3.41
CA VAL A 33 -21.29 -30.97 3.54
C VAL A 33 -22.25 -30.77 4.70
N THR A 34 -21.94 -29.86 5.61
CA THR A 34 -22.82 -29.50 6.73
C THR A 34 -23.01 -27.99 6.79
N PRO A 35 -24.27 -27.50 6.90
CA PRO A 35 -24.52 -26.08 7.09
C PRO A 35 -24.05 -25.62 8.47
N VAL A 36 -23.52 -24.41 8.53
CA VAL A 36 -23.03 -23.75 9.75
C VAL A 36 -24.04 -22.67 10.13
N LYS A 37 -24.53 -22.70 11.36
CA LYS A 37 -25.43 -21.65 11.90
C LYS A 37 -24.67 -20.32 12.04
N LEU A 38 -25.38 -19.20 12.00
CA LEU A 38 -24.80 -17.85 12.05
C LEU A 38 -23.75 -17.67 13.16
N GLY A 39 -24.04 -18.09 14.39
CA GLY A 39 -23.09 -17.98 15.51
C GLY A 39 -21.81 -18.80 15.36
N GLY A 40 -21.75 -19.72 14.38
CA GLY A 40 -20.56 -20.48 14.00
C GLY A 40 -19.83 -19.93 12.77
N TRP A 41 -20.37 -18.89 12.10
CA TRP A 41 -19.75 -18.35 10.88
C TRP A 41 -18.37 -17.77 11.15
N LEU A 42 -18.20 -17.05 12.25
CA LEU A 42 -16.90 -16.49 12.65
C LEU A 42 -15.87 -17.58 12.93
N ALA A 43 -16.28 -18.65 13.63
CA ALA A 43 -15.40 -19.79 13.89
C ALA A 43 -15.00 -20.54 12.61
N ALA A 44 -15.88 -20.58 11.60
CA ALA A 44 -15.69 -21.33 10.37
C ALA A 44 -15.00 -20.54 9.24
N GLY A 45 -15.19 -19.23 9.16
CA GLY A 45 -14.63 -18.37 8.11
C GLY A 45 -13.61 -17.34 8.59
N GLY A 46 -13.30 -17.30 9.89
CA GLY A 46 -12.21 -16.50 10.44
C GLY A 46 -12.55 -15.04 10.73
N SER A 47 -11.51 -14.28 11.04
CA SER A 47 -11.52 -12.86 11.41
C SER A 47 -12.22 -11.97 10.38
N SER A 48 -11.98 -12.23 9.09
CA SER A 48 -12.47 -11.42 7.97
C SER A 48 -13.99 -11.34 7.85
N LEU A 49 -14.72 -12.26 8.46
CA LEU A 49 -16.18 -12.23 8.48
C LEU A 49 -16.78 -11.33 9.56
N MET A 50 -15.99 -10.86 10.54
CA MET A 50 -16.51 -10.19 11.72
C MET A 50 -17.32 -8.95 11.39
N SER A 51 -16.80 -8.06 10.53
CA SER A 51 -17.53 -6.85 10.15
C SER A 51 -18.88 -7.14 9.48
N ALA A 52 -18.91 -8.14 8.60
CA ALA A 52 -20.13 -8.53 7.90
C ALA A 52 -21.14 -9.23 8.82
N VAL A 53 -20.67 -10.13 9.69
CA VAL A 53 -21.49 -10.81 10.68
C VAL A 53 -22.05 -9.81 11.70
N ALA A 54 -21.24 -8.89 12.21
CA ALA A 54 -21.70 -7.85 13.14
C ALA A 54 -22.78 -6.95 12.50
N ARG A 55 -22.60 -6.56 11.23
CA ARG A 55 -23.61 -5.79 10.48
C ARG A 55 -24.93 -6.55 10.33
N ILE A 56 -24.86 -7.86 10.07
CA ILE A 56 -26.03 -8.75 9.96
C ILE A 56 -26.70 -8.96 11.32
N GLU A 57 -25.92 -9.21 12.38
CA GLU A 57 -26.43 -9.41 13.73
C GLU A 57 -27.11 -8.15 14.26
N ALA A 58 -26.51 -6.98 14.07
CA ALA A 58 -27.14 -5.70 14.38
C ALA A 58 -28.48 -5.51 13.65
N ALA A 59 -28.54 -5.85 12.35
CA ALA A 59 -29.77 -5.78 11.58
C ALA A 59 -30.86 -6.73 12.12
N LEU A 60 -30.48 -7.94 12.53
CA LEU A 60 -31.38 -8.91 13.13
C LEU A 60 -31.86 -8.48 14.53
N GLU A 61 -30.99 -7.87 15.34
CA GLU A 61 -31.32 -7.37 16.68
C GLU A 61 -32.27 -6.17 16.62
N ASP A 62 -32.01 -5.24 15.69
CA ASP A 62 -32.84 -4.05 15.49
C ASP A 62 -34.15 -4.34 14.73
N ASN A 63 -34.36 -5.59 14.28
CA ASN A 63 -35.42 -5.98 13.34
C ASN A 63 -35.46 -5.05 12.11
N GLU A 64 -34.29 -4.71 11.57
CA GLU A 64 -34.17 -3.94 10.34
C GLU A 64 -34.84 -4.72 9.20
N GLU A 65 -35.72 -4.05 8.43
CA GLU A 65 -36.36 -4.69 7.28
C GLU A 65 -35.31 -5.18 6.28
N GLY A 66 -35.39 -6.47 5.91
CA GLY A 66 -34.55 -7.05 4.86
C GLY A 66 -33.46 -8.00 5.32
N VAL A 67 -33.41 -8.41 6.59
CA VAL A 67 -32.58 -9.52 7.05
C VAL A 67 -33.43 -10.50 7.84
N GLU A 68 -33.56 -11.74 7.34
CA GLU A 68 -34.40 -12.76 7.95
C GLU A 68 -33.64 -14.09 8.08
N ARG A 69 -33.83 -14.81 9.18
CA ARG A 69 -33.31 -16.17 9.34
C ARG A 69 -34.21 -17.16 8.59
N VAL A 70 -33.62 -18.02 7.77
CA VAL A 70 -34.30 -19.11 7.07
C VAL A 70 -33.71 -20.46 7.48
N ASP A 71 -34.41 -21.55 7.15
CA ASP A 71 -33.96 -22.93 7.42
C ASP A 71 -33.53 -23.17 8.89
N GLU A 72 -34.40 -22.83 9.84
CA GLU A 72 -34.11 -22.96 11.29
C GLU A 72 -32.84 -22.21 11.77
N GLY A 73 -32.42 -21.17 11.02
CA GLY A 73 -31.24 -20.35 11.31
C GLY A 73 -29.94 -20.86 10.69
N GLU A 74 -30.03 -21.80 9.74
CA GLU A 74 -28.90 -22.29 8.94
C GLU A 74 -28.61 -21.42 7.71
N GLY A 75 -29.57 -20.61 7.28
CA GLY A 75 -29.41 -19.61 6.22
C GLY A 75 -29.95 -18.24 6.60
N LEU A 76 -29.59 -17.24 5.81
CA LEU A 76 -30.09 -15.87 5.91
C LEU A 76 -30.67 -15.43 4.58
N LYS A 77 -31.88 -14.88 4.61
CA LYS A 77 -32.45 -14.14 3.50
C LYS A 77 -32.11 -12.67 3.67
N LEU A 78 -31.38 -12.12 2.70
CA LEU A 78 -30.97 -10.72 2.65
C LEU A 78 -31.71 -10.04 1.51
N ALA A 79 -32.36 -8.91 1.77
CA ALA A 79 -33.06 -8.14 0.75
C ALA A 79 -32.10 -7.27 -0.06
N HIS A 80 -32.47 -6.93 -1.30
CA HIS A 80 -31.66 -6.11 -2.22
C HIS A 80 -31.11 -4.82 -1.59
N LEU A 81 -31.93 -4.11 -0.79
CA LEU A 81 -31.52 -2.86 -0.15
C LEU A 81 -30.42 -3.08 0.91
N PHE A 82 -30.55 -4.13 1.72
CA PHE A 82 -29.55 -4.49 2.73
C PHE A 82 -28.24 -4.89 2.04
N ILE A 83 -28.31 -5.75 1.02
CA ILE A 83 -27.15 -6.19 0.23
C ILE A 83 -26.42 -5.00 -0.39
N ALA A 84 -27.15 -4.05 -0.96
CA ALA A 84 -26.57 -2.84 -1.54
C ALA A 84 -25.91 -1.95 -0.47
N SER A 85 -26.41 -1.99 0.77
CA SER A 85 -25.87 -1.22 1.91
C SER A 85 -24.54 -1.75 2.45
N LEU A 86 -24.20 -3.01 2.19
CA LEU A 86 -22.92 -3.59 2.57
C LEU A 86 -21.77 -2.86 1.87
N THR A 87 -20.70 -2.60 2.63
CA THR A 87 -19.42 -2.14 2.05
C THR A 87 -18.85 -3.22 1.14
N ASP A 88 -17.98 -2.84 0.20
CA ASP A 88 -17.34 -3.81 -0.69
C ASP A 88 -16.50 -4.85 0.09
N ALA A 89 -15.87 -4.45 1.20
CA ALA A 89 -15.14 -5.36 2.08
C ALA A 89 -16.07 -6.40 2.74
N GLN A 90 -17.21 -5.97 3.28
CA GLN A 90 -18.20 -6.88 3.89
C GLN A 90 -18.84 -7.81 2.86
N ALA A 91 -19.12 -7.31 1.65
CA ALA A 91 -19.65 -8.13 0.58
C ALA A 91 -18.63 -9.19 0.12
N ALA A 92 -17.36 -8.80 -0.02
CA ALA A 92 -16.26 -9.68 -0.39
C ALA A 92 -16.01 -10.77 0.66
N SER A 93 -16.06 -10.44 1.96
CA SER A 93 -15.89 -11.44 3.03
C SER A 93 -16.99 -12.50 3.01
N LEU A 94 -18.22 -12.12 2.65
CA LEU A 94 -19.36 -13.01 2.44
C LEU A 94 -19.32 -13.72 1.06
N GLN A 95 -18.26 -13.52 0.27
CA GLN A 95 -18.10 -14.05 -1.09
C GLN A 95 -19.25 -13.66 -2.03
N LEU A 96 -19.90 -12.53 -1.79
CA LEU A 96 -20.93 -11.97 -2.66
C LEU A 96 -20.30 -11.49 -3.98
N PRO A 97 -21.12 -11.30 -5.04
CA PRO A 97 -20.65 -10.73 -6.29
C PRO A 97 -19.92 -9.39 -6.09
N PRO A 98 -18.82 -9.13 -6.83
CA PRO A 98 -18.06 -7.88 -6.70
C PRO A 98 -18.90 -6.67 -7.13
N PRO A 99 -18.56 -5.45 -6.68
CA PRO A 99 -19.15 -4.22 -7.19
C PRO A 99 -19.09 -4.13 -8.72
N LEU A 100 -20.06 -3.45 -9.32
CA LEU A 100 -20.05 -3.25 -10.77
C LEU A 100 -18.82 -2.45 -11.23
N PRO A 101 -18.16 -2.87 -12.33
CA PRO A 101 -17.02 -2.15 -12.91
C PRO A 101 -17.43 -1.03 -13.88
N PHE A 102 -18.72 -0.75 -14.03
CA PHE A 102 -19.22 0.12 -15.10
C PHE A 102 -19.36 1.58 -14.64
N VAL A 103 -19.04 2.50 -15.54
CA VAL A 103 -19.47 3.90 -15.41
C VAL A 103 -20.96 3.98 -15.72
N ILE A 104 -21.73 4.55 -14.81
CA ILE A 104 -23.16 4.77 -14.99
C ILE A 104 -23.35 6.13 -15.63
N ARG A 105 -24.07 6.18 -16.74
CA ARG A 105 -24.44 7.42 -17.42
C ARG A 105 -25.95 7.60 -17.37
N LEU A 106 -26.39 8.74 -16.87
CA LEU A 106 -27.77 9.19 -16.95
C LEU A 106 -27.96 10.00 -18.22
N ASP A 107 -28.98 9.71 -18.99
CA ASP A 107 -29.37 10.52 -20.15
C ASP A 107 -30.84 10.89 -20.06
N THR A 108 -31.17 12.11 -20.49
CA THR A 108 -32.54 12.61 -20.48
C THR A 108 -33.02 12.90 -21.90
N THR A 109 -34.24 12.53 -22.22
CA THR A 109 -34.90 12.90 -23.48
C THR A 109 -35.91 14.01 -23.23
N GLY A 110 -35.81 15.13 -23.97
CA GLY A 110 -36.71 16.28 -23.77
C GLY A 110 -36.40 17.09 -22.50
N ALA A 111 -37.14 18.18 -22.30
CA ALA A 111 -37.07 18.94 -21.06
C ALA A 111 -37.77 18.16 -19.93
N LEU A 112 -37.19 18.08 -18.74
CA LEU A 112 -37.72 17.28 -17.61
C LEU A 112 -39.15 17.63 -17.19
N ILE A 113 -39.63 18.82 -17.57
CA ILE A 113 -40.98 19.33 -17.26
C ILE A 113 -42.01 18.89 -18.33
N ALA A 114 -41.56 18.41 -19.49
CA ALA A 114 -42.42 18.03 -20.61
C ALA A 114 -43.01 16.62 -20.44
N ASP A 115 -44.18 16.37 -21.02
CA ASP A 115 -44.85 15.05 -20.99
C ASP A 115 -43.98 13.92 -21.56
N GLU A 116 -43.16 14.22 -22.56
CA GLU A 116 -42.26 13.27 -23.23
C GLU A 116 -40.93 13.05 -22.50
N ALA A 117 -40.73 13.70 -21.35
CA ALA A 117 -39.51 13.59 -20.57
C ALA A 117 -39.27 12.15 -20.10
N SER A 118 -38.06 11.63 -20.34
CA SER A 118 -37.62 10.38 -19.73
C SER A 118 -36.19 10.49 -19.24
N ILE A 119 -35.89 9.75 -18.18
CA ILE A 119 -34.54 9.54 -17.68
C ILE A 119 -34.20 8.07 -17.94
N SER A 120 -33.04 7.84 -18.54
CA SER A 120 -32.55 6.51 -18.85
C SER A 120 -31.14 6.31 -18.31
N ILE A 121 -30.82 5.06 -18.00
CA ILE A 121 -29.51 4.66 -17.49
C ILE A 121 -28.80 3.86 -18.58
N ARG A 122 -27.55 4.23 -18.86
CA ARG A 122 -26.61 3.45 -19.66
C ARG A 122 -25.42 3.04 -18.82
N PHE A 123 -24.96 1.81 -19.02
CA PHE A 123 -23.73 1.30 -18.42
C PHE A 123 -22.62 1.37 -19.46
N LEU A 124 -21.47 1.89 -19.07
CA LEU A 124 -20.30 2.01 -19.92
C LEU A 124 -19.16 1.19 -19.29
N GLY A 125 -18.66 0.18 -20.00
CA GLY A 125 -17.49 -0.59 -19.61
C GLY A 125 -16.17 0.11 -19.94
N LYS A 126 -15.05 -0.62 -19.80
CA LYS A 126 -13.70 -0.12 -20.11
C LYS A 126 -13.63 0.50 -21.51
N GLY A 127 -13.02 1.68 -21.60
CA GLY A 127 -12.93 2.46 -22.84
C GLY A 127 -14.23 3.16 -23.27
N GLY A 128 -15.26 3.21 -22.41
CA GLY A 128 -16.51 3.91 -22.68
C GLY A 128 -17.49 3.14 -23.57
N LYS A 129 -17.27 1.84 -23.77
CA LYS A 129 -18.15 0.98 -24.58
C LYS A 129 -19.47 0.75 -23.84
N ALA A 130 -20.59 0.96 -24.52
CA ALA A 130 -21.91 0.68 -23.94
C ALA A 130 -22.10 -0.82 -23.67
N VAL A 131 -22.62 -1.12 -22.48
CA VAL A 131 -22.96 -2.45 -21.97
C VAL A 131 -24.44 -2.47 -21.59
N TYR A 132 -25.10 -3.62 -21.80
CA TYR A 132 -26.52 -3.80 -21.55
C TYR A 132 -26.72 -4.98 -20.59
N PRO A 133 -26.40 -4.82 -19.30
CA PRO A 133 -26.56 -5.86 -18.31
C PRO A 133 -28.04 -6.15 -18.03
N ILE A 134 -28.34 -7.37 -17.62
CA ILE A 134 -29.65 -7.73 -17.08
C ILE A 134 -29.67 -7.34 -15.61
N ILE A 135 -30.60 -6.47 -15.22
CA ILE A 135 -30.75 -5.99 -13.84
C ILE A 135 -31.76 -6.89 -13.12
N GLN A 136 -31.39 -7.38 -11.93
CA GLN A 136 -32.26 -8.11 -11.01
C GLN A 136 -32.04 -7.58 -9.60
N GLY A 137 -32.88 -6.64 -9.17
CA GLY A 137 -32.73 -5.96 -7.89
C GLY A 137 -31.39 -5.24 -7.78
N CYS A 138 -30.58 -5.53 -6.74
CA CYS A 138 -29.26 -4.92 -6.59
C CYS A 138 -28.18 -5.60 -7.45
N PHE A 139 -28.50 -6.64 -8.22
CA PHE A 139 -27.54 -7.38 -9.03
C PHE A 139 -27.62 -7.00 -10.51
N LEU A 140 -26.47 -7.05 -11.18
CA LEU A 140 -26.35 -6.93 -12.63
C LEU A 140 -25.64 -8.15 -13.20
N LYS A 141 -26.20 -8.71 -14.27
CA LYS A 141 -25.60 -9.83 -14.98
C LYS A 141 -25.12 -9.39 -16.36
N GLU A 142 -23.83 -9.55 -16.62
CA GLU A 142 -23.21 -9.35 -17.94
C GLU A 142 -22.49 -10.64 -18.35
N GLY A 143 -23.01 -11.32 -19.38
CA GLY A 143 -22.47 -12.61 -19.81
C GLY A 143 -22.54 -13.66 -18.70
N SER A 144 -21.37 -14.21 -18.32
CA SER A 144 -21.24 -15.17 -17.23
C SER A 144 -21.00 -14.53 -15.86
N SER A 145 -20.74 -13.22 -15.82
CA SER A 145 -20.37 -12.51 -14.60
C SER A 145 -21.60 -11.87 -13.96
N THR A 146 -21.66 -11.92 -12.63
CA THR A 146 -22.64 -11.23 -11.82
C THR A 146 -21.91 -10.17 -11.01
N PHE A 147 -22.51 -8.99 -10.92
CA PHE A 147 -22.02 -7.85 -10.17
C PHE A 147 -23.08 -7.34 -9.22
N ARG A 148 -22.66 -6.60 -8.19
CA ARG A 148 -23.49 -5.97 -7.18
C ARG A 148 -23.50 -4.45 -7.36
N MET A 149 -24.65 -3.82 -7.16
CA MET A 149 -24.76 -2.37 -7.03
C MET A 149 -24.53 -1.94 -5.59
N PRO A 150 -23.56 -1.05 -5.34
CA PRO A 150 -23.50 -0.28 -4.11
C PRO A 150 -24.79 0.55 -3.91
N LEU A 151 -25.11 0.86 -2.65
CA LEU A 151 -26.38 1.48 -2.22
C LEU A 151 -26.80 2.70 -3.04
N HIS A 152 -25.88 3.62 -3.29
CA HIS A 152 -26.17 4.88 -3.97
C HIS A 152 -26.55 4.64 -5.43
N ILE A 153 -25.84 3.74 -6.12
CA ILE A 153 -26.16 3.31 -7.47
C ILE A 153 -27.52 2.62 -7.50
N TYR A 154 -27.75 1.70 -6.56
CA TYR A 154 -29.01 0.96 -6.49
C TYR A 154 -30.21 1.92 -6.29
N ARG A 155 -30.09 2.91 -5.40
CA ARG A 155 -31.12 3.94 -5.18
C ARG A 155 -31.38 4.79 -6.42
N ILE A 156 -30.33 5.13 -7.18
CA ILE A 156 -30.47 5.87 -8.45
C ILE A 156 -31.23 5.03 -9.47
N VAL A 157 -30.87 3.75 -9.63
CA VAL A 157 -31.55 2.83 -10.54
C VAL A 157 -33.02 2.68 -10.16
N GLN A 158 -33.31 2.43 -8.88
CA GLN A 158 -34.69 2.33 -8.38
C GLN A 158 -35.49 3.62 -8.63
N SER A 159 -34.88 4.79 -8.41
CA SER A 159 -35.56 6.07 -8.63
C SER A 159 -35.91 6.29 -10.10
N VAL A 160 -34.98 5.97 -11.01
CA VAL A 160 -35.23 6.06 -12.45
C VAL A 160 -36.29 5.05 -12.91
N GLU A 161 -36.28 3.83 -12.38
CA GLU A 161 -37.33 2.83 -12.66
C GLU A 161 -38.71 3.30 -12.18
N LYS A 162 -38.81 3.85 -10.97
CA LYS A 162 -40.06 4.44 -10.45
C LYS A 162 -40.57 5.56 -11.36
N ILE A 163 -39.71 6.46 -11.81
CA ILE A 163 -40.05 7.54 -12.73
C ILE A 163 -40.56 6.98 -14.07
N LYS A 164 -39.91 5.94 -14.61
CA LYS A 164 -40.27 5.31 -15.89
C LYS A 164 -41.64 4.62 -15.86
N HIS A 165 -42.03 4.08 -14.72
CA HIS A 165 -43.31 3.39 -14.54
C HIS A 165 -44.47 4.33 -14.18
N GLN A 166 -44.23 5.63 -13.96
CA GLN A 166 -45.26 6.58 -13.57
C GLN A 166 -45.89 7.30 -14.77
N ASN A 167 -47.21 7.17 -14.90
CA ASN A 167 -47.98 7.72 -16.02
C ASN A 167 -48.58 9.11 -15.74
N SER A 168 -48.68 9.51 -14.47
CA SER A 168 -49.20 10.82 -14.04
C SER A 168 -48.10 11.86 -14.11
N LEU A 169 -48.35 12.99 -14.79
CA LEU A 169 -47.38 14.09 -14.90
C LEU A 169 -47.01 14.63 -13.51
N ASP A 170 -47.99 14.91 -12.66
CA ASP A 170 -47.76 15.50 -11.33
C ASP A 170 -46.93 14.59 -10.42
N ASP A 171 -47.28 13.30 -10.35
CA ASP A 171 -46.54 12.34 -9.54
C ASP A 171 -45.13 12.09 -10.11
N ARG A 172 -44.99 12.08 -11.44
CA ARG A 172 -43.69 11.95 -12.09
C ARG A 172 -42.81 13.15 -11.80
N LEU A 173 -43.37 14.38 -11.81
CA LEU A 173 -42.64 15.60 -11.44
C LEU A 173 -42.22 15.56 -9.97
N ALA A 174 -43.05 15.03 -9.07
CA ALA A 174 -42.69 14.82 -7.67
C ALA A 174 -41.51 13.83 -7.52
N LEU A 175 -41.55 12.69 -8.21
CA LEU A 175 -40.45 11.71 -8.23
C LEU A 175 -39.17 12.27 -8.85
N ILE A 176 -39.27 13.09 -9.91
CA ILE A 176 -38.13 13.79 -10.49
C ILE A 176 -37.55 14.80 -9.50
N ALA A 177 -38.39 15.53 -8.77
CA ALA A 177 -37.93 16.46 -7.74
C ALA A 177 -37.23 15.74 -6.58
N GLU A 178 -37.76 14.59 -6.12
CA GLU A 178 -37.14 13.74 -5.10
C GLU A 178 -35.79 13.18 -5.58
N PHE A 179 -35.74 12.68 -6.83
CA PHE A 179 -34.51 12.22 -7.45
C PHE A 179 -33.46 13.33 -7.55
N ARG A 180 -33.87 14.54 -7.95
CA ARG A 180 -33.00 15.71 -8.01
C ARG A 180 -32.51 16.12 -6.62
N SER A 181 -33.37 16.08 -5.60
CA SER A 181 -32.97 16.36 -4.22
C SER A 181 -31.92 15.35 -3.76
N SER A 182 -32.14 14.06 -4.01
CA SER A 182 -31.20 12.99 -3.69
C SER A 182 -29.85 13.18 -4.39
N LEU A 183 -29.84 13.54 -5.67
CA LEU A 183 -28.60 13.86 -6.39
C LEU A 183 -27.93 15.13 -5.86
N THR A 184 -28.69 16.11 -5.38
CA THR A 184 -28.15 17.38 -4.83
C THR A 184 -27.52 17.16 -3.45
N GLU A 185 -28.18 16.38 -2.59
CA GLU A 185 -27.62 15.92 -1.31
C GLU A 185 -26.33 15.13 -1.49
N ILE A 186 -26.24 14.39 -2.60
CA ILE A 186 -25.04 13.65 -2.98
C ILE A 186 -23.98 14.60 -3.59
N SER A 187 -24.36 15.66 -4.30
CA SER A 187 -23.43 16.49 -5.08
C SER A 187 -22.89 17.78 -4.41
N ASP A 188 -23.40 18.16 -3.24
CA ASP A 188 -22.98 19.30 -2.40
C ASP A 188 -22.93 20.65 -3.18
N ASP A 189 -24.06 21.39 -3.14
CA ASP A 189 -24.37 22.80 -3.46
C ASP A 189 -23.82 23.51 -4.71
N ARG A 190 -22.83 22.98 -5.44
CA ARG A 190 -22.29 23.61 -6.68
C ARG A 190 -22.88 23.06 -7.96
N TYR A 191 -23.58 21.92 -7.90
CA TYR A 191 -24.32 21.42 -9.04
C TYR A 191 -25.71 22.04 -9.03
N SER A 192 -25.95 23.02 -9.89
CA SER A 192 -27.33 23.35 -10.21
C SER A 192 -27.92 22.13 -10.91
N ALA A 193 -28.72 21.33 -10.18
CA ALA A 193 -29.43 20.20 -10.74
C ALA A 193 -30.36 20.60 -11.91
N ASP A 194 -30.57 21.91 -12.13
CA ASP A 194 -31.28 22.45 -13.30
C ASP A 194 -30.48 22.30 -14.61
N GLU A 195 -29.15 22.20 -14.58
CA GLU A 195 -28.34 22.47 -15.78
C GLU A 195 -27.62 21.30 -16.46
N GLN A 196 -27.79 20.03 -16.04
CA GLN A 196 -27.82 18.85 -16.94
C GLN A 196 -27.73 17.52 -16.16
N ILE A 197 -28.86 16.88 -15.86
CA ILE A 197 -28.86 15.42 -15.58
C ILE A 197 -28.40 14.66 -16.85
N ASN A 198 -28.62 15.25 -18.02
CA ASN A 198 -28.26 14.67 -19.29
C ASN A 198 -26.74 14.48 -19.43
N GLY A 199 -26.32 13.26 -19.69
CA GLY A 199 -24.91 12.92 -19.84
C GLY A 199 -24.15 12.77 -18.53
N LEU A 200 -24.82 12.87 -17.38
CA LEU A 200 -24.18 12.77 -16.08
C LEU A 200 -23.58 11.39 -15.88
N LYS A 201 -22.29 11.33 -15.56
CA LYS A 201 -21.56 10.08 -15.30
C LYS A 201 -21.34 9.90 -13.80
N ILE A 202 -21.45 8.67 -13.34
CA ILE A 202 -21.26 8.28 -11.94
C ILE A 202 -20.30 7.09 -11.92
N ILE A 203 -19.30 7.15 -11.03
CA ILE A 203 -18.32 6.09 -10.80
C ILE A 203 -18.17 5.86 -9.30
N HIS A 204 -17.92 4.61 -8.90
CA HIS A 204 -17.70 4.18 -7.51
C HIS A 204 -16.23 3.81 -7.28
N GLY A 205 -15.59 4.48 -6.32
CA GLY A 205 -14.23 4.16 -5.87
C GLY A 205 -14.24 3.38 -4.57
N SER A 206 -13.64 2.18 -4.59
CA SER A 206 -13.65 1.22 -3.48
C SER A 206 -12.28 0.98 -2.83
N ALA A 207 -11.22 1.52 -3.42
CA ALA A 207 -9.89 1.56 -2.81
C ALA A 207 -9.18 2.90 -3.06
N LEU A 208 -8.24 3.25 -2.20
CA LEU A 208 -7.51 4.52 -2.17
C LEU A 208 -6.00 4.30 -2.27
N SER A 209 -5.29 5.18 -2.95
CA SER A 209 -3.84 5.36 -2.78
C SER A 209 -3.52 6.87 -2.75
N ILE A 210 -2.25 7.24 -2.70
CA ILE A 210 -1.80 8.62 -2.76
C ILE A 210 -0.80 8.82 -3.91
N ARG A 211 -0.99 9.90 -4.67
CA ARG A 211 -0.02 10.41 -5.64
C ARG A 211 0.80 11.50 -4.99
N ILE A 212 2.12 11.39 -5.04
CA ILE A 212 3.01 12.49 -4.67
C ILE A 212 3.13 13.44 -5.86
N ARG A 213 2.91 14.74 -5.62
CA ARG A 213 3.05 15.76 -6.66
C ARG A 213 4.51 16.14 -6.84
N ASP A 214 4.90 16.40 -8.08
CA ASP A 214 6.20 16.97 -8.40
C ASP A 214 6.17 18.48 -8.04
N GLY A 215 7.08 18.96 -7.17
CA GLY A 215 7.10 20.36 -6.73
C GLY A 215 7.96 20.66 -5.51
N GLN A 216 7.98 21.93 -5.08
CA GLN A 216 8.75 22.42 -3.93
C GLN A 216 8.15 22.05 -2.57
N GLU A 217 6.83 21.83 -2.50
CA GLU A 217 6.13 21.37 -1.30
C GLU A 217 5.79 19.88 -1.43
N LEU A 218 5.94 19.12 -0.33
CA LEU A 218 5.44 17.74 -0.21
C LEU A 218 3.91 17.73 -0.22
N ALA A 219 3.36 17.89 -1.41
CA ALA A 219 1.95 17.80 -1.67
C ALA A 219 1.65 16.41 -2.25
N PHE A 220 0.53 15.85 -1.82
CA PHE A 220 0.02 14.60 -2.33
C PHE A 220 -1.49 14.70 -2.49
N ASP A 221 -2.03 13.94 -3.44
CA ASP A 221 -3.46 13.88 -3.71
C ASP A 221 -3.95 12.42 -3.68
N PRO A 222 -5.17 12.18 -3.20
CA PRO A 222 -5.76 10.84 -3.22
C PRO A 222 -6.00 10.35 -4.65
N ILE A 223 -5.73 9.09 -4.92
CA ILE A 223 -6.11 8.39 -6.15
C ILE A 223 -7.09 7.28 -5.80
N LEU A 224 -8.17 7.15 -6.56
CA LEU A 224 -9.19 6.12 -6.33
C LEU A 224 -9.09 4.99 -7.35
N TYR A 225 -9.43 3.78 -6.90
CA TYR A 225 -9.43 2.54 -7.66
C TYR A 225 -10.76 1.81 -7.48
N ALA A 226 -11.12 1.00 -8.47
CA ALA A 226 -12.09 -0.09 -8.31
C ALA A 226 -11.29 -1.35 -7.97
N LYS A 227 -11.32 -1.78 -6.70
CA LYS A 227 -10.41 -2.81 -6.19
C LYS A 227 -10.37 -4.10 -7.02
N ASP A 228 -11.54 -4.59 -7.45
CA ASP A 228 -11.66 -5.83 -8.23
C ASP A 228 -11.19 -5.70 -9.69
N GLU A 229 -10.97 -4.48 -10.18
CA GLU A 229 -10.41 -4.24 -11.51
C GLU A 229 -8.89 -4.08 -11.52
N VAL A 230 -8.27 -4.01 -10.35
CA VAL A 230 -6.82 -3.87 -10.21
C VAL A 230 -6.15 -5.18 -10.59
N ASP A 231 -5.31 -5.14 -11.61
CA ASP A 231 -4.51 -6.28 -12.03
C ASP A 231 -3.26 -6.37 -11.15
N ILE A 232 -3.19 -7.46 -10.37
CA ILE A 232 -2.08 -7.78 -9.45
C ILE A 232 -1.26 -8.96 -10.01
N SER A 233 -1.44 -9.33 -11.28
CA SER A 233 -0.74 -10.49 -11.87
C SER A 233 0.79 -10.40 -11.80
N ASP A 234 1.34 -9.19 -11.88
CA ASP A 234 2.77 -8.91 -11.74
C ASP A 234 3.20 -8.59 -10.28
N GLY A 235 2.27 -8.72 -9.31
CA GLY A 235 2.53 -8.42 -7.90
C GLY A 235 2.67 -6.92 -7.58
N GLN A 236 2.37 -6.05 -8.54
CA GLN A 236 2.49 -4.59 -8.41
C GLN A 236 1.25 -3.90 -8.98
N ILE A 237 0.83 -2.81 -8.33
CA ILE A 237 -0.33 -2.01 -8.72
C ILE A 237 0.19 -0.68 -9.28
N SER A 238 -0.19 -0.30 -10.50
CA SER A 238 0.26 0.99 -11.07
C SER A 238 -0.80 2.10 -10.93
N GLU A 239 -0.35 3.34 -10.79
CA GLU A 239 -1.18 4.54 -10.91
C GLU A 239 -1.92 4.64 -12.25
N SER A 240 -1.44 3.98 -13.31
CA SER A 240 -2.14 3.91 -14.59
C SER A 240 -3.49 3.18 -14.53
N GLN A 241 -3.69 2.33 -13.51
CA GLN A 241 -4.92 1.57 -13.28
C GLN A 241 -5.98 2.36 -12.48
N GLN A 242 -5.73 3.65 -12.21
CA GLN A 242 -6.66 4.50 -11.47
C GLN A 242 -8.02 4.64 -12.17
N LEU A 243 -9.04 4.94 -11.38
CA LEU A 243 -10.44 5.02 -11.82
C LEU A 243 -10.74 6.22 -12.73
N LEU A 244 -9.99 7.31 -12.58
CA LEU A 244 -10.20 8.58 -13.26
C LEU A 244 -9.18 8.80 -14.38
N THR A 245 -9.60 9.45 -15.47
CA THR A 245 -8.62 9.93 -16.46
C THR A 245 -7.70 10.99 -15.83
N PRO A 246 -6.48 11.25 -16.35
CA PRO A 246 -5.55 12.21 -15.76
C PRO A 246 -6.17 13.60 -15.51
N ARG A 247 -6.98 14.08 -16.45
CA ARG A 247 -7.70 15.36 -16.34
C ARG A 247 -8.77 15.34 -15.24
N GLN A 248 -9.58 14.29 -15.19
CA GLN A 248 -10.59 14.12 -14.14
C GLN A 248 -9.93 13.97 -12.76
N GLN A 249 -8.79 13.27 -12.69
CA GLN A 249 -8.01 13.12 -11.48
C GLN A 249 -7.51 14.47 -10.94
N GLU A 250 -7.05 15.37 -11.80
CA GLU A 250 -6.68 16.74 -11.39
C GLU A 250 -7.88 17.53 -10.85
N SER A 251 -9.04 17.44 -11.52
CA SER A 251 -10.28 18.08 -11.05
C SER A 251 -10.73 17.50 -9.71
N PHE A 252 -10.65 16.18 -9.53
CA PHE A 252 -10.95 15.49 -8.28
C PHE A 252 -10.02 15.96 -7.16
N ALA A 253 -8.71 15.97 -7.40
CA ALA A 253 -7.70 16.43 -6.45
C ALA A 253 -7.94 17.88 -6.00
N GLN A 254 -8.29 18.76 -6.93
CA GLN A 254 -8.64 20.15 -6.60
C GLN A 254 -9.93 20.23 -5.74
N ALA A 255 -10.96 19.48 -6.12
CA ALA A 255 -12.21 19.42 -5.35
C ALA A 255 -11.98 18.83 -3.94
N PHE A 256 -11.09 17.87 -3.81
CA PHE A 256 -10.70 17.25 -2.54
C PHE A 256 -9.99 18.24 -1.62
N ARG A 257 -8.97 18.95 -2.12
CA ARG A 257 -8.18 19.93 -1.34
C ARG A 257 -8.99 21.12 -0.85
N THR A 258 -9.90 21.63 -1.68
CA THR A 258 -10.66 22.86 -1.36
C THR A 258 -11.77 22.65 -0.33
N ARG A 259 -12.07 21.41 0.03
CA ARG A 259 -13.16 21.07 0.95
C ARG A 259 -12.61 20.73 2.34
N SER A 260 -13.35 21.11 3.38
CA SER A 260 -13.06 20.72 4.75
C SER A 260 -13.51 19.27 5.00
N GLY A 261 -12.57 18.41 5.39
CA GLY A 261 -12.80 16.99 5.65
C GLY A 261 -13.08 16.16 4.39
N ALA A 262 -13.08 14.83 4.57
CA ALA A 262 -13.39 13.90 3.49
C ALA A 262 -14.90 13.77 3.28
N LYS A 263 -15.36 14.07 2.07
CA LYS A 263 -16.75 13.91 1.62
C LYS A 263 -16.99 12.53 0.99
N ARG A 264 -18.25 12.15 0.90
CA ARG A 264 -18.71 10.89 0.28
C ARG A 264 -18.73 10.96 -1.25
N THR A 265 -18.75 12.18 -1.81
CA THR A 265 -18.89 12.38 -3.24
C THR A 265 -18.17 13.64 -3.69
N TYR A 266 -17.56 13.55 -4.86
CA TYR A 266 -16.82 14.63 -5.50
C TYR A 266 -17.24 14.75 -6.96
N LEU A 267 -17.26 15.97 -7.48
CA LEU A 267 -17.43 16.22 -8.91
C LEU A 267 -16.03 16.40 -9.53
N ALA A 268 -15.70 15.53 -10.48
CA ALA A 268 -14.44 15.49 -11.21
C ALA A 268 -14.73 15.75 -12.69
N ASP A 269 -14.59 16.99 -13.14
CA ASP A 269 -15.12 17.48 -14.43
C ASP A 269 -16.61 17.14 -14.62
N ASP A 270 -16.91 16.16 -15.48
CA ASP A 270 -18.25 15.71 -15.88
C ASP A 270 -18.68 14.40 -15.18
N VAL A 271 -17.92 13.96 -14.17
CA VAL A 271 -18.13 12.69 -13.47
C VAL A 271 -18.33 12.90 -11.97
N PHE A 272 -19.41 12.35 -11.44
CA PHE A 272 -19.57 12.15 -10.00
C PHE A 272 -18.81 10.92 -9.53
N VAL A 273 -17.90 11.15 -8.60
CA VAL A 273 -17.08 10.12 -7.97
C VAL A 273 -17.65 9.86 -6.59
N PHE A 274 -18.25 8.69 -6.41
CA PHE A 274 -18.68 8.22 -5.11
C PHE A 274 -17.54 7.48 -4.43
N VAL A 275 -17.27 7.82 -3.18
CA VAL A 275 -16.24 7.19 -2.35
C VAL A 275 -16.91 6.21 -1.42
N ASP A 276 -16.51 4.92 -1.49
CA ASP A 276 -17.07 3.87 -0.66
C ASP A 276 -17.00 4.24 0.84
N PRO A 277 -18.04 3.94 1.65
CA PRO A 277 -18.02 4.21 3.08
C PRO A 277 -16.82 3.64 3.82
N ALA A 278 -16.26 2.50 3.38
CA ALA A 278 -15.07 1.89 3.95
C ALA A 278 -13.81 2.79 3.83
N LEU A 279 -13.78 3.70 2.85
CA LEU A 279 -12.65 4.61 2.63
C LEU A 279 -12.72 5.88 3.47
N ARG A 280 -13.77 6.10 4.28
CA ARG A 280 -13.97 7.36 5.01
C ARG A 280 -12.82 7.69 5.96
N ILE A 281 -12.31 6.69 6.67
CA ILE A 281 -11.21 6.90 7.62
C ILE A 281 -9.93 7.19 6.84
N ALA A 282 -9.60 6.38 5.84
CA ALA A 282 -8.41 6.59 5.01
C ALA A 282 -8.42 7.94 4.27
N THR A 283 -9.55 8.33 3.66
CA THR A 283 -9.68 9.63 2.99
C THR A 283 -9.65 10.80 3.96
N LYS A 284 -10.20 10.65 5.16
CA LYS A 284 -10.07 11.66 6.22
C LYS A 284 -8.62 11.83 6.64
N VAL A 285 -7.91 10.74 6.90
CA VAL A 285 -6.47 10.77 7.21
C VAL A 285 -5.69 11.49 6.11
N VAL A 286 -5.91 11.16 4.83
CA VAL A 286 -5.25 11.86 3.72
C VAL A 286 -5.54 13.37 3.75
N ARG A 287 -6.80 13.77 3.99
CA ARG A 287 -7.17 15.18 4.05
C ARG A 287 -6.51 15.89 5.24
N ASP A 288 -6.54 15.28 6.41
CA ASP A 288 -5.94 15.84 7.62
C ASP A 288 -4.41 15.97 7.45
N MET A 289 -3.77 15.00 6.79
CA MET A 289 -2.33 15.04 6.49
C MET A 289 -1.96 16.09 5.44
N GLN A 290 -2.84 16.45 4.50
CA GLN A 290 -2.58 17.54 3.55
C GLN A 290 -2.40 18.90 4.25
N ASP A 291 -3.04 19.10 5.40
CA ASP A 291 -2.95 20.34 6.19
C ASP A 291 -1.92 20.23 7.34
N ALA A 292 -1.24 19.08 7.47
CA ALA A 292 -0.29 18.82 8.55
C ALA A 292 1.10 19.47 8.31
N PRO A 293 1.89 19.69 9.39
CA PRO A 293 3.27 20.15 9.28
C PRO A 293 4.12 19.26 8.36
N LEU A 294 5.18 19.85 7.78
CA LEU A 294 6.03 19.17 6.78
C LEU A 294 6.58 17.83 7.27
N ASP A 295 7.04 17.74 8.52
CA ASP A 295 7.61 16.51 9.07
C ASP A 295 6.57 15.40 9.25
N THR A 296 5.35 15.75 9.65
CA THR A 296 4.23 14.81 9.73
C THR A 296 3.84 14.32 8.34
N ARG A 297 3.82 15.21 7.34
CA ARG A 297 3.59 14.83 5.93
C ARG A 297 4.64 13.85 5.41
N LYS A 298 5.93 14.05 5.76
CA LYS A 298 7.00 13.10 5.42
C LYS A 298 6.77 11.72 6.01
N GLN A 299 6.41 11.66 7.30
CA GLN A 299 6.13 10.39 7.97
C GLN A 299 4.91 9.69 7.36
N PHE A 300 3.85 10.44 7.04
CA PHE A 300 2.66 9.91 6.38
C PHE A 300 3.01 9.29 5.03
N ILE A 301 3.76 10.00 4.17
CA ILE A 301 4.18 9.47 2.87
C ILE A 301 5.03 8.21 3.02
N ARG A 302 5.87 8.14 4.07
CA ARG A 302 6.70 6.97 4.35
C ARG A 302 5.93 5.74 4.77
N SER A 303 4.88 5.91 5.56
CA SER A 303 4.06 4.80 6.03
C SER A 303 2.57 5.18 6.12
N PRO A 304 1.88 5.33 4.98
CA PRO A 304 0.47 5.73 5.00
C PRO A 304 -0.40 4.74 5.78
N HIS A 305 -0.07 3.44 5.69
CA HIS A 305 -0.76 2.36 6.40
C HIS A 305 -0.75 2.57 7.91
N SER A 306 0.37 3.02 8.50
CA SER A 306 0.46 3.23 9.94
C SER A 306 -0.52 4.31 10.43
N PHE A 307 -0.67 5.39 9.65
CA PHE A 307 -1.59 6.49 10.00
C PHE A 307 -3.05 6.08 9.84
N VAL A 308 -3.38 5.33 8.77
CA VAL A 308 -4.74 4.80 8.59
C VAL A 308 -5.07 3.78 9.68
N ARG A 309 -4.11 2.92 10.03
CA ARG A 309 -4.22 1.95 11.13
C ARG A 309 -4.50 2.62 12.47
N GLU A 310 -3.70 3.62 12.83
CA GLU A 310 -3.87 4.38 14.08
C GLU A 310 -5.24 5.09 14.12
N ALA A 311 -5.66 5.72 13.01
CA ALA A 311 -6.96 6.36 12.93
C ALA A 311 -8.14 5.38 13.04
N LEU A 312 -8.01 4.14 12.56
CA LEU A 312 -9.00 3.09 12.74
C LEU A 312 -9.10 2.66 14.22
N ILE A 313 -7.96 2.46 14.89
CA ILE A 313 -7.92 2.13 16.32
C ILE A 313 -8.55 3.25 17.16
N ASP A 314 -8.25 4.50 16.85
CA ASP A 314 -8.83 5.67 17.54
C ASP A 314 -10.35 5.78 17.39
N GLN A 315 -10.92 5.22 16.31
CA GLN A 315 -12.37 5.13 16.11
C GLN A 315 -13.01 3.94 16.86
N GLY A 316 -12.21 3.14 17.57
CA GLY A 316 -12.66 1.99 18.34
C GLY A 316 -12.68 0.67 17.57
N GLU A 317 -11.99 0.60 16.41
CA GLU A 317 -11.79 -0.67 15.71
C GLU A 317 -10.81 -1.57 16.48
N ASP A 318 -11.06 -2.87 16.47
CA ASP A 318 -10.26 -3.85 17.21
C ASP A 318 -8.93 -4.16 16.48
N GLU A 319 -7.82 -4.08 17.24
CA GLU A 319 -6.44 -4.23 16.78
C GLU A 319 -6.18 -5.52 15.98
N GLU A 320 -6.95 -6.59 16.21
CA GLU A 320 -6.81 -7.86 15.49
C GLU A 320 -7.25 -7.75 14.02
N PHE A 321 -8.09 -6.77 13.66
CA PHE A 321 -8.70 -6.64 12.32
C PHE A 321 -8.30 -5.38 11.56
N VAL A 322 -7.66 -4.43 12.24
CA VAL A 322 -7.31 -3.15 11.62
C VAL A 322 -6.43 -3.34 10.38
N ASP A 323 -5.52 -4.30 10.39
CA ASP A 323 -4.64 -4.56 9.24
C ASP A 323 -5.45 -5.02 8.01
N GLU A 324 -6.49 -5.83 8.19
CA GLU A 324 -7.38 -6.25 7.09
C GLU A 324 -8.19 -5.06 6.54
N LEU A 325 -8.65 -4.13 7.39
CA LEU A 325 -9.36 -2.93 6.97
C LEU A 325 -8.44 -1.92 6.25
N VAL A 326 -7.19 -1.83 6.68
CA VAL A 326 -6.16 -1.03 6.00
C VAL A 326 -5.91 -1.61 4.62
N ASP A 327 -5.65 -2.92 4.50
CA ASP A 327 -5.44 -3.58 3.20
C ASP A 327 -6.71 -3.57 2.33
N ALA A 328 -7.89 -3.53 2.95
CA ALA A 328 -9.17 -3.37 2.26
C ALA A 328 -9.24 -2.01 1.56
N SER A 329 -8.86 -0.94 2.26
CA SER A 329 -9.12 0.45 1.90
C SER A 329 -7.96 1.16 1.21
N PHE A 330 -6.71 0.80 1.52
CA PHE A 330 -5.51 1.49 1.05
C PHE A 330 -4.62 0.56 0.22
N LEU A 331 -4.20 1.03 -0.96
CA LEU A 331 -3.33 0.31 -1.88
C LEU A 331 -1.97 1.00 -1.94
N ILE A 332 -0.91 0.20 -1.94
CA ILE A 332 0.44 0.68 -2.25
C ILE A 332 0.70 0.45 -3.73
N THR A 333 0.87 1.55 -4.47
CA THR A 333 1.22 1.49 -5.89
C THR A 333 2.72 1.27 -6.07
N GLU A 334 3.13 0.79 -7.24
CA GLU A 334 4.52 0.73 -7.67
C GLU A 334 5.15 2.11 -7.60
N GLU A 335 4.46 3.15 -8.08
CA GLU A 335 4.95 4.52 -8.09
C GLU A 335 5.12 5.08 -6.67
N LEU A 336 4.21 4.75 -5.73
CA LEU A 336 4.33 5.13 -4.33
C LEU A 336 5.47 4.38 -3.64
N SER A 337 5.57 3.06 -3.88
CA SER A 337 6.64 2.20 -3.34
C SER A 337 8.01 2.59 -3.87
N ALA A 338 8.09 2.96 -5.15
CA ALA A 338 9.29 3.45 -5.81
C ALA A 338 9.71 4.85 -5.32
N ARG A 339 8.82 5.60 -4.65
CA ARG A 339 9.01 7.02 -4.31
C ARG A 339 9.07 7.34 -2.81
N VAL A 340 9.73 6.52 -2.00
CA VAL A 340 10.01 6.87 -0.61
C VAL A 340 11.43 6.52 -0.16
N ARG A 341 12.29 7.53 0.02
CA ARG A 341 13.29 7.54 1.12
C ARG A 341 13.41 8.92 1.82
N ASP A 342 13.81 10.03 1.19
CA ASP A 342 13.67 11.40 1.74
C ASP A 342 13.87 12.52 0.68
N LEU A 343 13.54 13.77 1.03
CA LEU A 343 13.82 14.98 0.24
C LEU A 343 15.11 15.67 0.71
N GLY A 344 15.99 16.04 -0.22
CA GLY A 344 17.04 17.02 0.03
C GLY A 344 17.49 17.71 -1.25
N ILE A 345 18.28 18.78 -1.10
CA ILE A 345 18.81 19.59 -2.20
C ILE A 345 19.73 18.69 -3.05
N TRP A 346 19.47 18.59 -4.35
CA TRP A 346 20.36 17.88 -5.26
C TRP A 346 21.74 18.53 -5.22
N SER A 347 22.73 17.80 -4.71
CA SER A 347 24.15 18.11 -4.97
C SER A 347 24.69 17.03 -5.91
N PRO A 348 25.43 17.41 -6.96
CA PRO A 348 26.02 16.44 -7.89
C PRO A 348 26.87 15.43 -7.09
N PRO A 349 26.89 14.14 -7.47
CA PRO A 349 27.64 13.13 -6.72
C PRO A 349 29.11 13.52 -6.64
N ILE A 350 29.62 13.54 -5.40
CA ILE A 350 31.00 13.90 -5.07
C ILE A 350 31.76 12.59 -4.86
N ILE A 351 32.60 12.23 -5.81
CA ILE A 351 33.30 10.93 -5.80
C ILE A 351 34.80 11.18 -5.82
N ALA A 352 35.52 10.65 -4.83
CA ALA A 352 36.97 10.55 -4.88
C ALA A 352 37.39 9.55 -5.97
N PHE A 353 38.24 9.97 -6.91
CA PHE A 353 38.78 9.09 -7.94
C PHE A 353 40.29 8.94 -7.81
N LYS A 354 40.79 7.81 -8.33
CA LYS A 354 42.20 7.48 -8.46
C LYS A 354 42.39 6.78 -9.80
N GLU A 355 42.98 7.47 -10.78
CA GLU A 355 43.11 6.99 -12.15
C GLU A 355 44.57 7.06 -12.59
N ALA A 356 45.00 6.13 -13.46
CA ALA A 356 46.32 6.21 -14.07
C ALA A 356 46.36 7.37 -15.08
N GLY A 357 47.43 8.16 -15.04
CA GLY A 357 47.61 9.33 -15.90
C GLY A 357 47.51 8.97 -17.38
N SER A 358 46.84 9.81 -18.16
CA SER A 358 46.53 9.59 -19.58
C SER A 358 47.78 9.38 -20.48
N THR A 359 48.97 9.79 -20.02
CA THR A 359 50.22 9.74 -20.79
C THR A 359 51.34 8.92 -20.15
N ASP A 360 51.25 8.59 -18.86
CA ASP A 360 52.24 7.75 -18.17
C ASP A 360 51.57 6.94 -17.05
N TRP A 361 51.61 5.62 -17.18
CA TRP A 361 51.00 4.67 -16.25
C TRP A 361 51.66 4.66 -14.86
N LYS A 362 52.81 5.32 -14.71
CA LYS A 362 53.52 5.49 -13.44
C LYS A 362 53.00 6.63 -12.59
N THR A 363 52.29 7.60 -13.19
CA THR A 363 51.68 8.71 -12.47
C THR A 363 50.22 8.38 -12.20
N ILE A 364 49.84 8.36 -10.92
CA ILE A 364 48.46 8.21 -10.48
C ILE A 364 47.90 9.60 -10.23
N GLU A 365 46.87 9.98 -10.97
CA GLU A 365 46.11 11.20 -10.72
C GLU A 365 44.95 10.87 -9.77
N PHE A 366 44.71 11.76 -8.82
CA PHE A 366 43.59 11.63 -7.90
C PHE A 366 42.93 12.99 -7.66
N GLY A 367 41.71 12.96 -7.17
CA GLY A 367 40.94 14.17 -6.95
C GLY A 367 39.47 13.87 -6.74
N ILE A 368 38.66 14.91 -6.89
CA ILE A 368 37.23 14.85 -6.64
C ILE A 368 36.48 15.07 -7.94
N ARG A 369 35.52 14.19 -8.22
CA ARG A 369 34.56 14.37 -9.29
C ARG A 369 33.28 14.96 -8.71
N VAL A 370 32.87 16.12 -9.19
CA VAL A 370 31.63 16.81 -8.82
C VAL A 370 30.72 16.80 -10.05
N GLY A 371 29.86 15.79 -10.16
CA GLY A 371 29.06 15.55 -11.37
C GLY A 371 29.95 15.18 -12.56
N ASP A 372 29.97 16.01 -13.61
CA ASP A 372 30.83 15.83 -14.79
C ASP A 372 32.18 16.56 -14.69
N LYS A 373 32.36 17.41 -13.67
CA LYS A 373 33.60 18.16 -13.48
C LYS A 373 34.61 17.34 -12.67
N LYS A 374 35.80 17.15 -13.24
CA LYS A 374 36.92 16.46 -12.58
C LYS A 374 37.89 17.51 -12.01
N VAL A 375 38.01 17.57 -10.69
CA VAL A 375 38.94 18.46 -9.98
C VAL A 375 40.12 17.62 -9.49
N VAL A 376 41.27 17.76 -10.16
CA VAL A 376 42.51 17.07 -9.78
C VAL A 376 43.15 17.80 -8.59
N LEU A 377 43.54 17.03 -7.57
CA LEU A 377 44.17 17.54 -6.36
C LEU A 377 45.60 17.02 -6.23
N ASN A 378 46.50 17.86 -5.74
CA ASN A 378 47.90 17.51 -5.46
C ASN A 378 48.05 17.02 -4.01
N PRO A 379 48.88 16.00 -3.71
CA PRO A 379 49.09 15.56 -2.32
C PRO A 379 49.44 16.69 -1.35
N ALA A 380 50.21 17.69 -1.79
CA ALA A 380 50.67 18.79 -0.96
C ALA A 380 49.57 19.82 -0.59
N GLU A 381 48.45 19.85 -1.32
CA GLU A 381 47.35 20.80 -1.06
C GLU A 381 46.17 20.18 -0.29
N LEU A 382 46.16 18.86 -0.08
CA LEU A 382 45.03 18.14 0.53
C LEU A 382 44.67 18.64 1.94
N ASP A 383 45.66 18.91 2.78
CA ASP A 383 45.43 19.42 4.14
C ASP A 383 44.82 20.83 4.11
N ILE A 384 45.31 21.68 3.21
CA ILE A 384 44.82 23.05 3.04
C ILE A 384 43.39 23.03 2.48
N VAL A 385 43.11 22.16 1.51
CA VAL A 385 41.78 21.99 0.90
C VAL A 385 40.78 21.48 1.93
N ALA A 386 41.13 20.44 2.70
CA ALA A 386 40.28 19.91 3.77
C ALA A 386 39.97 20.98 4.84
N GLN A 387 40.98 21.75 5.26
CA GLN A 387 40.79 22.81 6.25
C GLN A 387 39.91 23.94 5.70
N LYS A 388 40.12 24.37 4.44
CA LYS A 388 39.26 25.39 3.80
C LYS A 388 37.81 24.95 3.67
N ILE A 389 37.56 23.66 3.37
CA ILE A 389 36.19 23.13 3.30
C ILE A 389 35.58 23.08 4.70
N ALA A 390 36.32 22.62 5.72
CA ALA A 390 35.86 22.60 7.10
C ALA A 390 35.54 24.01 7.63
N ASP A 391 36.38 25.01 7.31
CA ASP A 391 36.14 26.41 7.68
C ASP A 391 34.98 27.02 6.88
N GLY A 392 34.85 26.67 5.60
CA GLY A 392 33.70 27.08 4.78
C GLY A 392 32.37 26.53 5.31
N ILE A 393 32.34 25.29 5.79
CA ILE A 393 31.15 24.70 6.43
C ILE A 393 30.78 25.48 7.70
N ARG A 394 31.76 25.97 8.47
CA ARG A 394 31.50 26.80 9.66
C ARG A 394 30.97 28.19 9.31
N ASN A 395 31.40 28.73 8.18
CA ASN A 395 31.05 30.08 7.73
C ASN A 395 29.83 30.11 6.78
N ASP A 396 29.22 28.96 6.53
CA ASP A 396 28.10 28.77 5.59
C ASP A 396 28.44 29.24 4.15
N ASP A 397 29.71 29.08 3.75
CA ASP A 397 30.17 29.36 2.40
C ASP A 397 29.61 28.34 1.41
N LEU A 398 29.36 28.73 0.16
CA LEU A 398 28.81 27.82 -0.87
C LEU A 398 29.90 27.06 -1.65
N GLU A 399 31.09 27.64 -1.80
CA GLU A 399 32.16 27.09 -2.64
C GLU A 399 33.56 27.51 -2.14
N VAL A 400 34.51 26.58 -2.14
CA VAL A 400 35.93 26.87 -1.94
C VAL A 400 36.62 27.01 -3.29
N ILE A 401 37.19 28.18 -3.54
CA ILE A 401 38.04 28.44 -4.71
C ILE A 401 39.47 27.99 -4.40
N LEU A 402 39.98 27.04 -5.18
CA LEU A 402 41.35 26.52 -5.08
C LEU A 402 42.30 27.33 -5.98
N ASP A 403 41.86 27.65 -7.20
CA ASP A 403 42.50 28.59 -8.14
C ASP A 403 41.51 29.07 -9.22
N ASP A 404 41.99 29.84 -10.21
CA ASP A 404 41.19 30.43 -11.30
C ASP A 404 40.34 29.43 -12.11
N LYS A 405 40.58 28.12 -11.98
CA LYS A 405 39.89 27.07 -12.75
C LYS A 405 39.35 25.92 -11.89
N ARG A 406 39.74 25.82 -10.63
CA ARG A 406 39.36 24.73 -9.72
C ARG A 406 38.60 25.28 -8.52
N SER A 407 37.38 24.81 -8.34
CA SER A 407 36.52 25.12 -7.21
C SER A 407 35.78 23.87 -6.76
N LEU A 408 35.45 23.82 -5.47
CA LEU A 408 34.79 22.68 -4.84
C LEU A 408 33.60 23.15 -4.01
N PRO A 409 32.43 22.47 -4.08
CA PRO A 409 31.30 22.81 -3.24
C PRO A 409 31.65 22.61 -1.76
N VAL A 410 31.16 23.50 -0.91
CA VAL A 410 31.34 23.40 0.54
C VAL A 410 30.18 22.58 1.11
N ASN A 411 30.44 21.31 1.40
CA ASN A 411 29.51 20.44 2.13
C ASN A 411 30.27 19.28 2.77
N GLN A 412 29.59 18.56 3.67
CA GLN A 412 30.18 17.43 4.39
C GLN A 412 30.69 16.33 3.43
N ALA A 413 29.97 16.04 2.36
CA ALA A 413 30.37 15.04 1.35
C ALA A 413 31.71 15.39 0.66
N THR A 414 31.99 16.68 0.42
CA THR A 414 33.28 17.13 -0.13
C THR A 414 34.40 16.98 0.89
N LEU A 415 34.15 17.29 2.16
CA LEU A 415 35.11 17.08 3.23
C LEU A 415 35.45 15.60 3.40
N ASP A 416 34.44 14.73 3.37
CA ASP A 416 34.59 13.27 3.49
C ASP A 416 35.37 12.68 2.31
N ALA A 417 35.08 13.12 1.08
CA ALA A 417 35.83 12.71 -0.11
C ALA A 417 37.31 13.13 -0.05
N VAL A 418 37.61 14.35 0.43
CA VAL A 418 39.00 14.79 0.64
C VAL A 418 39.66 13.98 1.76
N ASN A 419 38.96 13.72 2.86
CA ASN A 419 39.48 12.94 3.99
C ASN A 419 39.77 11.48 3.59
N ALA A 420 38.93 10.86 2.75
CA ALA A 420 39.18 9.52 2.20
C ALA A 420 40.48 9.48 1.37
N ILE A 421 40.72 10.50 0.54
CA ILE A 421 41.96 10.64 -0.23
C ILE A 421 43.18 10.85 0.70
N ARG A 422 43.03 11.66 1.75
CA ARG A 422 44.08 11.92 2.76
C ARG A 422 44.45 10.68 3.56
N ALA A 423 43.45 9.88 3.93
CA ALA A 423 43.64 8.61 4.62
C ALA A 423 44.41 7.61 3.74
N ASP A 424 44.03 7.46 2.46
CA ASP A 424 44.65 6.52 1.52
C ASP A 424 46.11 6.87 1.15
N LEU A 425 46.44 8.17 1.07
CA LEU A 425 47.77 8.62 0.61
C LEU A 425 48.80 8.86 1.73
N SER A 426 48.34 9.27 2.91
CA SER A 426 49.21 9.83 3.95
C SER A 426 49.03 9.18 5.33
N GLY A 427 48.00 8.35 5.53
CA GLY A 427 47.72 7.70 6.82
C GLY A 427 47.43 8.68 7.96
N LEU A 428 47.09 9.92 7.63
CA LEU A 428 46.77 10.99 8.59
C LEU A 428 45.31 10.88 9.06
N PRO A 429 44.98 11.29 10.30
CA PRO A 429 43.61 11.27 10.81
C PRO A 429 42.71 12.26 10.05
N ALA A 430 41.42 11.90 9.92
CA ALA A 430 40.42 12.76 9.30
C ALA A 430 40.38 14.13 10.00
N ILE A 431 40.33 15.21 9.21
CA ILE A 431 40.01 16.52 9.79
C ILE A 431 38.51 16.48 10.10
N THR A 432 38.20 16.51 11.39
CA THR A 432 36.84 16.67 11.89
C THR A 432 36.62 18.13 12.24
N ILE A 433 35.37 18.57 12.12
CA ILE A 433 34.95 19.87 12.65
C ILE A 433 34.95 19.71 14.17
N SER A 434 36.01 20.16 14.84
CA SER A 434 36.03 20.16 16.32
C SER A 434 35.03 21.19 16.84
N ASP A 435 34.15 20.77 17.74
CA ASP A 435 33.29 21.64 18.55
C ASP A 435 34.16 22.54 19.44
N GLY A 436 34.53 23.70 18.91
CA GLY A 436 35.24 24.75 19.63
C GLY A 436 34.33 25.95 19.78
N GLU A 437 33.79 26.13 20.99
CA GLU A 437 33.12 27.33 21.51
C GLU A 437 32.02 27.92 20.59
N HIS A 438 30.81 27.35 20.69
CA HIS A 438 29.63 28.20 20.60
C HIS A 438 29.74 29.25 21.73
N PRO A 439 29.78 30.56 21.45
CA PRO A 439 29.40 31.51 22.48
C PRO A 439 27.97 31.16 22.82
N SER A 440 27.76 30.76 24.08
CA SER A 440 26.45 30.62 24.68
C SER A 440 25.75 31.97 24.60
N ASN A 441 25.02 32.20 23.52
CA ASN A 441 24.04 33.25 23.46
C ASN A 441 22.70 32.59 23.77
N GLU A 442 22.33 32.64 25.04
CA GLU A 442 20.93 32.85 25.39
C GLU A 442 20.42 34.00 24.52
N ILE A 443 19.57 33.69 23.55
CA ILE A 443 18.72 34.69 22.90
C ILE A 443 17.29 34.19 22.99
N ASP A 444 16.54 35.01 23.70
CA ASP A 444 15.11 35.08 23.82
C ASP A 444 14.34 34.77 22.53
N ASN A 445 13.12 34.28 22.74
CA ASN A 445 12.03 34.43 21.79
C ASN A 445 11.98 35.89 21.31
N ASP A 446 12.27 36.13 20.04
CA ASP A 446 11.58 37.13 19.23
C ASP A 446 11.89 36.91 17.74
N GLU A 447 10.89 37.25 16.92
CA GLU A 447 10.80 37.16 15.47
C GLU A 447 12.14 37.40 14.74
N ALA A 448 12.56 36.46 13.89
CA ALA A 448 13.64 36.66 12.93
C ALA A 448 13.28 36.05 11.56
N ASP A 449 13.36 36.91 10.55
CA ASP A 449 13.02 36.73 9.15
C ASP A 449 13.57 35.44 8.51
N GLU A 450 12.79 34.88 7.59
CA GLU A 450 13.21 33.85 6.64
C GLU A 450 14.51 34.27 5.90
N PRO A 451 15.55 33.43 5.84
CA PRO A 451 16.67 33.69 4.94
C PRO A 451 16.19 33.51 3.49
N ALA A 452 16.18 34.63 2.76
CA ALA A 452 15.81 34.71 1.37
C ALA A 452 16.73 33.86 0.47
N GLY A 453 16.12 33.03 -0.39
CA GLY A 453 16.67 32.68 -1.71
C GLY A 453 17.34 31.30 -1.84
N HIS A 454 16.57 30.22 -1.78
CA HIS A 454 16.99 28.92 -2.33
C HIS A 454 16.45 28.73 -3.75
N ALA A 455 17.23 29.17 -4.75
CA ALA A 455 16.92 28.97 -6.17
C ALA A 455 17.65 27.74 -6.72
N GLY A 456 16.96 26.60 -6.73
CA GLY A 456 17.38 25.37 -7.43
C GLY A 456 16.24 24.34 -7.45
N PRO A 457 16.10 23.51 -8.51
CA PRO A 457 15.03 22.52 -8.59
C PRO A 457 15.30 21.34 -7.66
N SER A 458 14.33 21.03 -6.80
CA SER A 458 14.34 19.88 -5.88
C SER A 458 14.33 18.56 -6.66
N VAL A 459 15.22 17.62 -6.32
CA VAL A 459 15.26 16.26 -6.91
C VAL A 459 15.37 15.22 -5.78
N LEU A 460 14.81 14.04 -6.01
CA LEU A 460 14.90 12.85 -5.14
C LEU A 460 16.34 12.51 -4.74
N LEU A 461 16.60 12.34 -3.43
CA LEU A 461 17.85 11.79 -2.90
C LEU A 461 17.61 10.38 -2.36
N VAL A 462 18.46 9.43 -2.76
CA VAL A 462 18.42 8.03 -2.30
C VAL A 462 19.51 7.84 -1.25
N GLU A 463 19.13 7.70 0.01
CA GLU A 463 20.07 7.29 1.04
C GLU A 463 20.38 5.79 0.96
N THR A 464 21.63 5.50 1.27
CA THR A 464 22.24 4.18 1.24
C THR A 464 23.06 4.04 2.52
N ASN A 465 23.07 2.88 3.16
CA ASN A 465 23.87 2.64 4.38
C ASN A 465 25.35 2.40 4.06
N PHE A 466 25.89 3.04 3.03
CA PHE A 466 27.27 2.79 2.59
C PHE A 466 28.29 3.49 3.49
N ASP A 467 27.93 4.67 4.03
CA ASP A 467 28.90 5.55 4.71
C ASP A 467 28.64 5.71 6.22
N ASN A 468 27.38 5.65 6.70
CA ASN A 468 27.03 5.68 8.13
C ASN A 468 25.77 4.87 8.46
N GLU A 469 25.71 4.26 9.65
CA GLU A 469 24.57 3.47 10.15
C GLU A 469 23.44 4.38 10.69
N THR A 470 22.54 4.86 9.83
CA THR A 470 21.38 5.70 10.22
C THR A 470 20.18 4.89 10.74
N PHE A 471 20.14 3.58 10.47
CA PHE A 471 19.15 2.64 11.01
C PHE A 471 19.85 1.52 11.79
N VAL A 472 19.71 1.56 13.12
CA VAL A 472 20.23 0.53 14.02
C VAL A 472 19.05 -0.20 14.65
N ILE A 473 18.85 -1.46 14.28
CA ILE A 473 17.92 -2.33 15.01
C ILE A 473 18.55 -2.63 16.36
N ASN A 474 17.90 -2.17 17.43
CA ASN A 474 18.32 -2.55 18.78
C ASN A 474 17.89 -4.00 19.04
N THR A 475 18.79 -4.95 18.79
CA THR A 475 18.50 -6.37 18.96
C THR A 475 18.80 -6.82 20.38
N LYS A 476 17.94 -7.70 20.92
CA LYS A 476 18.25 -8.43 22.15
C LYS A 476 18.73 -9.83 21.77
N ALA A 477 19.94 -10.19 22.19
CA ALA A 477 20.49 -11.52 21.96
C ALA A 477 19.53 -12.59 22.51
N ARG A 478 19.23 -13.59 21.68
CA ARG A 478 18.35 -14.72 22.00
C ARG A 478 19.11 -15.82 22.74
N ARG A 479 20.39 -15.99 22.42
CA ARG A 479 21.34 -16.96 23.01
C ARG A 479 22.78 -16.58 22.65
N ASP A 480 23.74 -17.13 23.37
CA ASP A 480 25.15 -17.09 22.97
C ASP A 480 25.38 -17.93 21.71
N PHE A 481 26.31 -17.46 20.88
CA PHE A 481 26.70 -18.10 19.62
C PHE A 481 28.18 -18.46 19.64
N ASP A 482 28.49 -19.76 19.66
CA ASP A 482 29.85 -20.30 19.74
C ASP A 482 30.35 -20.84 18.38
N GLY A 483 29.77 -20.34 17.28
CA GLY A 483 30.05 -20.80 15.92
C GLY A 483 29.06 -21.86 15.42
N TYR A 484 29.38 -22.44 14.26
CA TYR A 484 28.53 -23.39 13.56
C TYR A 484 28.10 -24.56 14.45
N CYS A 485 26.78 -24.74 14.61
CA CYS A 485 26.18 -25.85 15.31
C CYS A 485 25.42 -26.74 14.30
N PRO A 486 25.86 -27.97 14.04
CA PRO A 486 25.22 -28.82 13.04
C PRO A 486 23.79 -29.23 13.48
N PRO A 487 22.78 -29.12 12.59
CA PRO A 487 21.44 -29.61 12.87
C PRO A 487 21.39 -31.14 13.00
N LYS A 488 20.52 -31.68 13.86
CA LYS A 488 20.26 -33.11 13.91
C LYS A 488 19.40 -33.53 12.73
N GLY A 489 19.58 -34.78 12.30
CA GLY A 489 18.83 -35.35 11.20
C GLY A 489 19.14 -34.73 9.84
N LEU A 490 20.34 -34.17 9.68
CA LEU A 490 20.93 -33.81 8.38
C LEU A 490 21.58 -35.05 7.76
N LYS A 491 21.13 -35.45 6.56
CA LYS A 491 21.65 -36.60 5.82
C LYS A 491 22.89 -36.26 5.00
N SER A 492 22.92 -35.06 4.42
CA SER A 492 23.97 -34.65 3.49
C SER A 492 25.04 -33.83 4.19
N THR A 493 26.31 -34.04 3.81
CA THR A 493 27.43 -33.30 4.39
C THR A 493 27.55 -31.91 3.73
N PRO A 494 27.50 -30.81 4.52
CA PRO A 494 27.66 -29.47 3.97
C PRO A 494 29.09 -29.24 3.48
N LYS A 495 29.25 -28.47 2.40
CA LYS A 495 30.57 -27.97 1.96
C LYS A 495 31.07 -26.89 2.92
N SER A 496 32.38 -26.61 2.91
CA SER A 496 33.00 -25.62 3.79
C SER A 496 32.34 -24.24 3.72
N TYR A 497 32.04 -23.73 2.52
CA TYR A 497 31.35 -22.45 2.36
C TYR A 497 29.89 -22.48 2.82
N GLN A 498 29.22 -23.64 2.76
CA GLN A 498 27.86 -23.81 3.25
C GLN A 498 27.83 -23.85 4.79
N ILE A 499 28.87 -24.41 5.42
CA ILE A 499 29.06 -24.33 6.87
C ILE A 499 29.15 -22.85 7.28
N THR A 500 29.94 -22.04 6.57
CA THR A 500 30.04 -20.59 6.83
C THR A 500 28.69 -19.89 6.67
N GLY A 501 27.96 -20.14 5.57
CA GLY A 501 26.66 -19.52 5.33
C GLY A 501 25.60 -19.91 6.38
N VAL A 502 25.56 -21.18 6.78
CA VAL A 502 24.64 -21.63 7.84
C VAL A 502 25.06 -21.07 9.20
N ALA A 503 26.35 -21.02 9.52
CA ALA A 503 26.84 -20.41 10.75
C ALA A 503 26.43 -18.94 10.86
N TRP A 504 26.53 -18.19 9.74
CA TRP A 504 26.10 -16.80 9.69
C TRP A 504 24.60 -16.64 9.94
N LEU A 505 23.74 -17.49 9.35
CA LEU A 505 22.30 -17.49 9.65
C LEU A 505 22.00 -17.80 11.12
N GLN A 506 22.75 -18.74 11.72
CA GLN A 506 22.63 -19.08 13.15
C GLN A 506 23.06 -17.92 14.05
N GLU A 507 24.12 -17.20 13.67
CA GLU A 507 24.60 -16.01 14.36
C GLU A 507 23.56 -14.89 14.31
N CYS A 508 23.04 -14.56 13.11
CA CYS A 508 21.99 -13.55 12.96
C CYS A 508 20.77 -13.84 13.85
N TRP A 509 20.34 -15.10 13.91
CA TRP A 509 19.26 -15.49 14.79
C TRP A 509 19.65 -15.37 16.27
N SER A 510 20.85 -15.79 16.65
CA SER A 510 21.33 -15.75 18.04
C SER A 510 21.48 -14.31 18.56
N LEU A 511 21.92 -13.38 17.72
CA LEU A 511 22.08 -11.95 18.03
C LEU A 511 20.77 -11.16 18.08
N GLY A 512 19.65 -11.76 17.67
CA GLY A 512 18.33 -11.13 17.79
C GLY A 512 17.83 -10.40 16.54
N TYR A 513 18.51 -10.51 15.39
CA TYR A 513 18.04 -9.90 14.15
C TYR A 513 16.66 -10.44 13.76
N SER A 514 15.82 -9.58 13.17
CA SER A 514 14.47 -9.90 12.69
C SER A 514 14.48 -10.64 11.35
N GLY A 515 15.54 -10.50 10.55
CA GLY A 515 15.71 -11.18 9.27
C GLY A 515 17.17 -11.22 8.82
N ALA A 516 17.44 -12.01 7.78
CA ALA A 516 18.75 -12.14 7.14
C ALA A 516 18.57 -12.32 5.63
N LEU A 517 19.41 -11.66 4.82
CA LEU A 517 19.41 -11.78 3.36
C LEU A 517 20.56 -12.70 2.92
N LEU A 518 20.23 -13.93 2.52
CA LEU A 518 21.21 -14.87 1.98
C LEU A 518 21.35 -14.70 0.45
N ALA A 519 22.26 -13.81 0.04
CA ALA A 519 22.47 -13.41 -1.36
C ALA A 519 23.65 -14.13 -2.05
N ASP A 520 23.89 -15.41 -1.73
CA ASP A 520 24.88 -16.24 -2.43
C ASP A 520 24.58 -16.34 -3.94
N ASP A 521 25.62 -16.52 -4.77
CA ASP A 521 25.47 -16.77 -6.20
C ASP A 521 24.57 -17.98 -6.52
N MET A 522 24.01 -17.97 -7.73
CA MET A 522 23.19 -19.08 -8.24
C MET A 522 24.01 -20.38 -8.28
N GLY A 523 23.42 -21.48 -7.82
CA GLY A 523 24.07 -22.80 -7.82
C GLY A 523 24.90 -23.16 -6.58
N LEU A 524 25.10 -22.23 -5.63
CA LEU A 524 25.84 -22.53 -4.39
C LEU A 524 25.05 -23.36 -3.35
N GLY A 525 23.76 -23.59 -3.60
CA GLY A 525 22.92 -24.44 -2.74
C GLY A 525 22.25 -23.68 -1.59
N LYS A 526 21.72 -22.49 -1.87
CA LYS A 526 20.94 -21.69 -0.90
C LYS A 526 19.79 -22.49 -0.27
N THR A 527 19.08 -23.30 -1.07
CA THR A 527 18.01 -24.18 -0.57
C THR A 527 18.51 -25.12 0.52
N PHE A 528 19.66 -25.79 0.29
CA PHE A 528 20.29 -26.66 1.28
C PHE A 528 20.70 -25.91 2.54
N GLN A 529 21.32 -24.73 2.41
CA GLN A 529 21.70 -23.90 3.56
C GLN A 529 20.47 -23.49 4.39
N THR A 530 19.39 -23.07 3.73
CA THR A 530 18.12 -22.73 4.37
C THR A 530 17.50 -23.92 5.09
N LEU A 531 17.46 -25.10 4.47
CA LEU A 531 16.93 -26.32 5.10
C LEU A 531 17.75 -26.73 6.34
N CYS A 532 19.08 -26.61 6.28
CA CYS A 532 19.95 -26.84 7.44
C CYS A 532 19.65 -25.86 8.56
N PHE A 533 19.52 -24.57 8.23
CA PHE A 533 19.18 -23.53 9.19
C PHE A 533 17.81 -23.77 9.83
N LEU A 534 16.77 -24.12 9.06
CA LEU A 534 15.43 -24.40 9.58
C LEU A 534 15.39 -25.60 10.53
N SER A 535 16.14 -26.65 10.22
CA SER A 535 16.27 -27.83 11.08
C SER A 535 16.92 -27.44 12.41
N TRP A 536 18.04 -26.69 12.36
CA TRP A 536 18.70 -26.17 13.55
C TRP A 536 17.81 -25.20 14.34
N LEU A 537 17.06 -24.34 13.66
CA LEU A 537 16.18 -23.34 14.28
C LEU A 537 15.08 -24.01 15.09
N LYS A 538 14.46 -25.07 14.54
CA LYS A 538 13.47 -25.87 15.25
C LYS A 538 14.02 -26.44 16.56
N GLU A 539 15.25 -26.96 16.54
CA GLU A 539 15.91 -27.49 17.73
C GLU A 539 16.26 -26.40 18.74
N SER A 540 16.84 -25.30 18.27
CA SER A 540 17.25 -24.18 19.12
C SER A 540 16.05 -23.56 19.82
N ARG A 541 14.92 -23.38 19.12
CA ARG A 541 13.67 -22.92 19.72
C ARG A 541 13.15 -23.87 20.79
N ARG A 542 13.23 -25.18 20.56
CA ARG A 542 12.83 -26.20 21.53
C ARG A 542 13.73 -26.16 22.78
N ALA A 543 15.04 -26.01 22.60
CA ALA A 543 15.99 -25.92 23.71
C ALA A 543 15.75 -24.69 24.61
N LEU A 544 15.28 -23.58 24.02
CA LEU A 544 14.90 -22.36 24.74
C LEU A 544 13.46 -22.38 25.30
N GLY A 545 12.71 -23.48 25.16
CA GLY A 545 11.33 -23.58 25.63
C GLY A 545 10.33 -22.71 24.84
N LEU A 546 10.70 -22.23 23.65
CA LEU A 546 9.82 -21.41 22.82
C LEU A 546 8.71 -22.25 22.18
N LYS A 547 7.53 -21.64 21.99
CA LYS A 547 6.40 -22.29 21.32
C LYS A 547 6.78 -22.75 19.91
N LYS A 548 6.28 -23.93 19.53
CA LYS A 548 6.38 -24.44 18.16
C LYS A 548 5.54 -23.53 17.25
N GLN A 549 6.15 -23.06 16.17
CA GLN A 549 5.52 -22.22 15.15
C GLN A 549 5.70 -22.87 13.77
N PRO A 550 4.74 -22.72 12.85
CA PRO A 550 4.91 -23.17 11.47
C PRO A 550 5.98 -22.33 10.76
N THR A 551 6.65 -22.92 9.77
CA THR A 551 7.54 -22.21 8.85
C THR A 551 6.84 -22.08 7.51
N LEU A 552 6.75 -20.87 6.98
CA LEU A 552 6.25 -20.60 5.64
C LEU A 552 7.43 -20.43 4.67
N ILE A 553 7.42 -21.14 3.55
CA ILE A 553 8.36 -20.94 2.44
C ILE A 553 7.54 -20.43 1.27
N VAL A 554 7.84 -19.21 0.82
CA VAL A 554 7.23 -18.62 -0.37
C VAL A 554 8.24 -18.73 -1.52
N ALA A 555 7.81 -19.35 -2.62
CA ALA A 555 8.64 -19.55 -3.80
C ALA A 555 7.76 -19.59 -5.07
N PRO A 556 8.31 -19.28 -6.26
CA PRO A 556 7.63 -19.51 -7.53
C PRO A 556 7.05 -20.93 -7.63
N THR A 557 5.88 -21.07 -8.26
CA THR A 557 5.15 -22.35 -8.35
C THR A 557 5.99 -23.49 -8.92
N SER A 558 6.90 -23.16 -9.86
CA SER A 558 7.83 -24.11 -10.48
C SER A 558 8.89 -24.69 -9.53
N LEU A 559 9.16 -24.02 -8.40
CA LEU A 559 10.20 -24.43 -7.44
C LEU A 559 9.64 -25.20 -6.25
N LEU A 560 8.33 -25.21 -6.03
CA LEU A 560 7.70 -25.86 -4.87
C LEU A 560 8.02 -27.37 -4.80
N GLY A 561 7.97 -28.06 -5.95
CA GLY A 561 8.35 -29.47 -6.04
C GLY A 561 9.84 -29.71 -5.74
N THR A 562 10.71 -28.78 -6.17
CA THR A 562 12.16 -28.84 -5.90
C THR A 562 12.44 -28.68 -4.40
N TRP A 563 11.77 -27.76 -3.71
CA TRP A 563 11.92 -27.59 -2.26
C TRP A 563 11.54 -28.84 -1.47
N GLN A 564 10.43 -29.50 -1.83
CA GLN A 564 10.02 -30.75 -1.18
C GLN A 564 11.01 -31.90 -1.44
N ALA A 565 11.52 -32.01 -2.67
CA ALA A 565 12.50 -33.02 -3.03
C ALA A 565 13.83 -32.80 -2.27
N GLU A 566 14.35 -31.58 -2.28
CA GLU A 566 15.58 -31.19 -1.57
C GLU A 566 15.46 -31.45 -0.06
N ALA A 567 14.32 -31.12 0.56
CA ALA A 567 14.08 -31.43 1.97
C ALA A 567 14.13 -32.95 2.24
N THR A 568 13.57 -33.76 1.35
CA THR A 568 13.57 -35.23 1.48
C THR A 568 14.95 -35.84 1.29
N ILE A 569 15.75 -35.28 0.37
CA ILE A 569 17.13 -35.70 0.08
C ILE A 569 18.04 -35.36 1.27
N HIS A 570 17.96 -34.13 1.76
CA HIS A 570 18.93 -33.59 2.70
C HIS A 570 18.59 -33.81 4.17
N LEU A 571 17.32 -34.01 4.52
CA LEU A 571 16.88 -34.18 5.91
C LEU A 571 16.23 -35.56 6.16
N GLU A 572 16.34 -36.04 7.39
CA GLU A 572 15.59 -37.18 7.90
C GLU A 572 14.07 -36.95 7.80
N ALA A 573 13.33 -38.04 7.60
CA ALA A 573 11.88 -37.97 7.48
C ALA A 573 11.26 -37.40 8.76
N GLY A 574 10.39 -36.40 8.61
CA GLY A 574 9.75 -35.73 9.75
C GLY A 574 10.62 -34.70 10.48
N ASN A 575 11.84 -34.41 10.01
CA ASN A 575 12.73 -33.41 10.64
C ASN A 575 12.08 -32.03 10.71
N LEU A 576 11.49 -31.52 9.62
CA LEU A 576 10.79 -30.23 9.61
C LEU A 576 9.29 -30.34 9.95
N GLY A 577 8.71 -31.53 9.88
CA GLY A 577 7.27 -31.78 10.09
C GLY A 577 6.56 -32.14 8.79
N GLU A 578 5.23 -32.00 8.78
CA GLU A 578 4.43 -32.19 7.57
C GLU A 578 4.52 -30.96 6.67
N PHE A 579 4.67 -31.19 5.37
CA PHE A 579 4.62 -30.14 4.35
C PHE A 579 3.18 -30.01 3.85
N ALA A 580 2.61 -28.82 3.95
CA ALA A 580 1.35 -28.46 3.33
C ALA A 580 1.61 -27.38 2.29
N LEU A 581 1.07 -27.56 1.08
CA LEU A 581 0.99 -26.49 0.10
C LEU A 581 -0.27 -25.68 0.44
N LEU A 582 -0.09 -24.39 0.66
CA LEU A 582 -1.17 -23.44 0.90
C LEU A 582 -1.79 -22.98 -0.43
#